data_AF-A0AA35WBM8-F1
#
_entry.id   AF-A0AA35WBM8-F1
#
_cell.length_a   1.000
_cell.length_b   1.000
_cell.length_c   1.000
_cell.angle_alpha   90.00
_cell.angle_beta   90.00
_cell.angle_gamma   90.00
#
_symmetry.space_group_name_H-M   'P 1'
#
loop_
_entity.id
_entity.type
_entity.pdbx_description
1 polymer ?
#
loop_
_entity_poly.entity_id
_entity_poly.type
_entity_poly.pdbx_seq_one_letter_code
_entity_poly.pdbx_strand_id
1 'polypeptide(L)'
;MYSAVPPPRFVDWTSQTVTNEKKVEEQPEKPRHVHEHQWQKFCELRTRREKELSTGAARRIEATRNKTLRNVSKKLSEEDRDILREDGVSLPRVGRKKQRWREREREESEREGEGEGQVKKEKAEAEWHEVRSFMEPNPQLKGVDPGKYAQKSHLEEEMGECIERGEFEEAVEMSEKIAQREFSSKVATAFECRDYIKRKKIDDERKRRRKPPKLDWRYYHGRPCRNVSQIEHIKCMLCIYVWWPDAVHSSYSLSLSLLSHCAFCFSVCLSDLASGS
;
A
#
# COMPACT_ATOMS: atom_id res chain seq x y z
N MET A 1 -55.37 29.04 19.03
CA MET A 1 -54.48 30.16 18.68
C MET A 1 -53.09 29.81 19.21
N TYR A 2 -52.17 29.37 18.35
CA TYR A 2 -50.80 29.07 18.78
C TYR A 2 -50.03 30.39 18.87
N SER A 3 -49.58 30.74 20.07
CA SER A 3 -48.74 31.90 20.32
C SER A 3 -47.39 31.74 19.61
N ALA A 4 -47.05 32.69 18.76
CA ALA A 4 -45.79 32.71 18.03
C ALA A 4 -44.62 32.80 19.01
N VAL A 5 -43.75 31.78 18.99
CA VAL A 5 -42.49 31.77 19.73
C VAL A 5 -41.56 32.79 19.06
N PRO A 6 -41.04 33.79 19.78
CA PRO A 6 -40.16 34.78 19.19
C PRO A 6 -38.85 34.13 18.72
N PRO A 7 -38.31 34.56 17.56
CA PRO A 7 -37.08 33.99 17.03
C PRO A 7 -35.90 34.24 17.98
N PRO A 8 -34.93 33.31 18.04
CA PRO A 8 -33.76 33.44 18.90
C PRO A 8 -32.99 34.72 18.54
N ARG A 9 -32.67 35.54 19.56
CA ARG A 9 -31.83 36.71 19.37
C ARG A 9 -30.43 36.26 18.94
N PHE A 10 -29.99 36.76 17.80
CA PHE A 10 -28.65 36.52 17.28
C PHE A 10 -27.64 37.17 18.23
N VAL A 11 -26.82 36.35 18.87
CA VAL A 11 -25.75 36.82 19.76
C VAL A 11 -24.52 37.03 18.88
N ASP A 12 -24.11 38.27 18.69
CA ASP A 12 -22.88 38.60 17.96
C ASP A 12 -21.66 38.06 18.74
N TRP A 13 -21.07 37.01 18.20
CA TRP A 13 -19.90 36.30 18.74
C TRP A 13 -18.59 37.06 18.54
N THR A 14 -18.61 38.21 17.87
CA THR A 14 -17.42 39.01 17.51
C THR A 14 -16.95 39.98 18.60
N SER A 15 -17.65 40.06 19.74
CA SER A 15 -17.25 40.94 20.85
C SER A 15 -16.65 40.21 22.06
N GLN A 16 -16.22 38.94 21.92
CA GLN A 16 -15.34 38.34 22.94
C GLN A 16 -13.94 38.93 22.82
N THR A 17 -13.74 40.09 23.44
CA THR A 17 -12.43 40.43 23.98
C THR A 17 -12.05 39.31 24.93
N VAL A 18 -11.13 38.46 24.47
CA VAL A 18 -10.48 37.43 25.30
C VAL A 18 -9.71 38.18 26.38
N THR A 19 -10.36 38.44 27.51
CA THR A 19 -9.64 38.72 28.75
C THR A 19 -8.85 37.46 29.05
N ASN A 20 -7.54 37.62 28.96
CA ASN A 20 -6.54 36.58 29.18
C ASN A 20 -6.49 36.31 30.69
N GLU A 21 -7.57 35.74 31.24
CA GLU A 21 -7.60 35.21 32.59
C GLU A 21 -6.68 34.00 32.59
N LYS A 22 -5.48 34.21 33.16
CA LYS A 22 -4.55 33.15 33.54
C LYS A 22 -5.35 32.10 34.30
N LYS A 23 -5.69 31.01 33.61
CA LYS A 23 -6.11 29.76 34.23
C LYS A 23 -4.95 29.33 35.12
N VAL A 24 -5.05 29.62 36.41
CA VAL A 24 -4.11 29.12 37.41
C VAL A 24 -4.22 27.61 37.35
N GLU A 25 -3.19 26.99 36.79
CA GLU A 25 -3.08 25.54 36.66
C GLU A 25 -2.83 24.98 38.06
N GLU A 26 -3.92 24.73 38.78
CA GLU A 26 -3.93 24.12 40.11
C GLU A 26 -3.25 22.75 40.00
N GLN A 27 -2.01 22.67 40.50
CA GLN A 27 -1.25 21.43 40.53
C GLN A 27 -1.99 20.44 41.44
N PRO A 28 -2.31 19.24 40.96
CA PRO A 28 -3.01 18.26 41.78
C PRO A 28 -2.19 17.95 43.04
N GLU A 29 -2.85 17.98 44.19
CA GLU A 29 -2.20 17.61 45.45
C GLU A 29 -1.81 16.12 45.44
N LYS A 30 -0.68 15.81 46.09
CA LYS A 30 -0.17 14.45 46.20
C LYS A 30 -1.10 13.58 47.06
N PRO A 31 -1.53 12.39 46.59
CA PRO A 31 -2.31 11.46 47.39
C PRO A 31 -1.53 10.94 48.62
N ARG A 32 -2.21 10.81 49.77
CA ARG A 32 -1.60 10.44 51.07
C ARG A 32 -0.81 9.12 51.09
N HIS A 33 -1.09 8.18 50.21
CA HIS A 33 -0.52 6.82 50.23
C HIS A 33 0.47 6.53 49.08
N VAL A 34 0.92 7.56 48.37
CA VAL A 34 1.83 7.40 47.22
C VAL A 34 3.22 7.90 47.59
N HIS A 35 4.26 7.11 47.30
CA HIS A 35 5.64 7.55 47.51
C HIS A 35 5.98 8.77 46.63
N GLU A 36 6.77 9.70 47.17
CA GLU A 36 7.13 10.96 46.51
C GLU A 36 7.68 10.76 45.09
N HIS A 37 8.62 9.81 44.93
CA HIS A 37 9.20 9.48 43.63
C HIS A 37 8.16 8.97 42.61
N GLN A 38 7.17 8.19 43.05
CA GLN A 38 6.11 7.70 42.17
C GLN A 38 5.17 8.84 41.74
N TRP A 39 4.89 9.78 42.66
CA TRP A 39 4.09 10.95 42.36
C TRP A 39 4.77 11.91 41.38
N GLN A 40 6.06 12.18 41.58
CA GLN A 40 6.85 13.00 40.66
C GLN A 40 6.88 12.40 39.24
N LYS A 41 7.10 11.09 39.13
CA LYS A 41 7.06 10.38 37.85
C LYS A 41 5.68 10.44 37.18
N PHE A 42 4.60 10.41 37.96
CA PHE A 42 3.23 10.58 37.45
C PHE A 42 3.00 12.00 36.90
N CYS A 43 3.42 13.04 37.62
CA CYS A 43 3.34 14.43 37.16
C CYS A 43 4.18 14.65 35.88
N GLU A 44 5.37 14.06 35.80
CA GLU A 44 6.19 14.09 34.59
C GLU A 44 5.49 13.43 33.39
N LEU A 45 4.91 12.23 33.58
CA LEU A 45 4.18 11.53 32.52
C LEU A 45 2.92 12.31 32.07
N ARG A 46 2.24 12.97 33.01
CA ARG A 46 1.06 13.79 32.72
C ARG A 46 1.44 15.02 31.88
N THR A 47 2.43 15.78 32.32
CA THR A 47 2.91 16.95 31.57
C THR A 47 3.44 16.58 30.19
N ARG A 48 4.12 15.43 30.06
CA ARG A 48 4.53 14.88 28.77
C ARG A 48 3.33 14.57 27.87
N ARG A 49 2.30 13.90 28.38
CA ARG A 49 1.09 13.56 27.63
C ARG A 49 0.34 14.82 27.18
N GLU A 50 0.20 15.82 28.05
CA GLU A 50 -0.45 17.09 27.73
C GLU A 50 0.33 17.88 26.66
N LYS A 51 1.66 17.88 26.73
CA LYS A 51 2.52 18.44 25.66
C LYS A 51 2.35 17.70 24.34
N GLU A 52 2.35 16.37 24.34
CA GLU A 52 2.15 15.56 23.13
C GLU A 52 0.74 15.75 22.53
N LEU A 53 -0.30 15.87 23.37
CA LEU A 53 -1.67 16.14 22.94
C LEU A 53 -1.83 17.56 22.41
N SER A 54 -1.27 18.56 23.10
CA SER A 54 -1.29 19.97 22.69
C SER A 54 -0.55 20.17 21.37
N THR A 55 0.65 19.61 21.23
CA THR A 55 1.41 19.65 19.97
C THR A 55 0.72 18.87 18.86
N GLY A 56 0.11 17.73 19.16
CA GLY A 56 -0.67 16.95 18.19
C GLY A 56 -1.91 17.70 17.70
N ALA A 57 -2.66 18.32 18.61
CA ALA A 57 -3.83 19.14 18.28
C ALA A 57 -3.44 20.40 17.50
N ALA A 58 -2.41 21.12 17.94
CA ALA A 58 -1.87 22.29 17.24
C ALA A 58 -1.42 21.93 15.82
N ARG A 59 -0.71 20.80 15.64
CA ARG A 59 -0.33 20.29 14.31
C ARG A 59 -1.54 19.98 13.43
N ARG A 60 -2.61 19.38 13.98
CA ARG A 60 -3.83 19.11 13.22
C ARG A 60 -4.56 20.39 12.81
N ILE A 61 -4.64 21.38 13.70
CA ILE A 61 -5.23 22.69 13.44
C ILE A 61 -4.44 23.40 12.35
N GLU A 62 -3.11 23.45 12.48
CA GLU A 62 -2.22 24.08 11.52
C GLU A 62 -2.23 23.39 10.15
N ALA A 63 -2.29 22.05 10.11
CA ALA A 63 -2.44 21.31 8.87
C ALA A 63 -3.78 21.62 8.17
N THR A 64 -4.86 21.72 8.95
CA THR A 64 -6.19 22.08 8.44
C THR A 64 -6.20 23.50 7.90
N ARG A 65 -5.64 24.47 8.66
CA ARG A 65 -5.46 25.87 8.23
C ARG A 65 -4.64 25.97 6.94
N ASN A 66 -3.54 25.26 6.84
CA ASN A 66 -2.72 25.26 5.62
C ASN A 66 -3.43 24.63 4.42
N LYS A 67 -4.23 23.57 4.64
CA LYS A 67 -5.03 22.93 3.60
C LYS A 67 -6.12 23.89 3.08
N THR A 68 -6.83 24.58 3.97
CA THR A 68 -7.84 25.56 3.59
C THR A 68 -7.22 26.75 2.87
N LEU A 69 -6.13 27.33 3.39
CA LEU A 69 -5.43 28.45 2.75
C LEU A 69 -4.89 28.08 1.35
N ARG A 70 -4.38 26.87 1.14
CA ARG A 70 -3.97 26.41 -0.20
C ARG A 70 -5.14 26.31 -1.17
N ASN A 71 -6.31 25.88 -0.70
CA ASN A 71 -7.50 25.77 -1.55
C ASN A 71 -8.07 27.13 -1.92
N VAL A 72 -8.10 28.07 -0.96
CA VAL A 72 -8.51 29.46 -1.20
C VAL A 72 -7.52 30.15 -2.16
N SER A 73 -6.22 30.04 -1.90
CA SER A 73 -5.18 30.62 -2.77
C SER A 73 -5.29 30.15 -4.21
N LYS A 74 -5.58 28.86 -4.47
CA LYS A 74 -5.78 28.34 -5.85
C LYS A 74 -6.95 28.98 -6.61
N LYS A 75 -7.96 29.49 -5.92
CA LYS A 75 -9.17 30.06 -6.52
C LYS A 75 -9.11 31.57 -6.69
N LEU A 76 -8.20 32.24 -5.98
CA LEU A 76 -8.00 33.68 -6.08
C LEU A 76 -7.18 34.02 -7.33
N SER A 77 -7.61 35.06 -8.05
CA SER A 77 -6.87 35.66 -9.15
C SER A 77 -5.57 36.30 -8.66
N GLU A 78 -4.66 36.64 -9.56
CA GLU A 78 -3.40 37.30 -9.16
C GLU A 78 -3.67 38.72 -8.62
N GLU A 79 -4.66 39.43 -9.18
CA GLU A 79 -5.09 40.76 -8.71
C GLU A 79 -5.65 40.72 -7.28
N ASP A 80 -6.50 39.73 -6.97
CA ASP A 80 -7.05 39.56 -5.63
C ASP A 80 -5.97 39.23 -4.59
N ARG A 81 -4.89 38.56 -5.01
CA ARG A 81 -3.77 38.23 -4.12
C ARG A 81 -2.90 39.44 -3.80
N ASP A 82 -2.84 40.41 -4.71
CA ASP A 82 -2.09 41.64 -4.49
C ASP A 82 -2.85 42.58 -3.55
N ILE A 83 -4.18 42.69 -3.69
CA ILE A 83 -5.05 43.40 -2.72
C ILE A 83 -4.88 42.80 -1.31
N LEU A 84 -4.97 41.46 -1.17
CA LEU A 84 -4.78 40.81 0.12
C LEU A 84 -3.38 41.01 0.71
N ARG A 85 -2.37 41.27 -0.13
CA ARG A 85 -1.01 41.55 0.33
C ARG A 85 -0.87 42.98 0.85
N GLU A 86 -1.57 43.93 0.25
CA GLU A 86 -1.67 45.31 0.73
C GLU A 86 -2.34 45.36 2.11
N ASP A 87 -3.34 44.51 2.34
CA ASP A 87 -4.01 44.34 3.63
C ASP A 87 -3.20 43.49 4.65
N GLY A 88 -1.96 43.10 4.31
CA GLY A 88 -1.06 42.36 5.20
C GLY A 88 -1.36 40.86 5.36
N VAL A 89 -2.24 40.29 4.54
CA VAL A 89 -2.59 38.86 4.59
C VAL A 89 -1.57 38.03 3.80
N SER A 90 -0.73 37.28 4.52
CA SER A 90 0.26 36.37 3.90
C SER A 90 -0.38 35.04 3.48
N LEU A 91 -0.63 34.88 2.17
CA LEU A 91 -1.06 33.61 1.60
C LEU A 91 0.15 32.70 1.27
N PRO A 92 0.10 31.40 1.58
CA PRO A 92 1.17 30.48 1.23
C PRO A 92 1.30 30.37 -0.30
N ARG A 93 2.49 30.66 -0.84
CA ARG A 93 2.76 30.52 -2.29
C ARG A 93 2.51 29.09 -2.76
N VAL A 94 1.39 28.88 -3.45
CA VAL A 94 1.06 27.60 -4.08
C VAL A 94 1.90 27.49 -5.37
N GLY A 95 2.81 26.51 -5.45
CA GLY A 95 3.30 26.01 -6.74
C GLY A 95 4.78 26.15 -7.11
N ARG A 96 5.58 26.98 -6.43
CA ARG A 96 6.97 27.24 -6.89
C ARG A 96 7.94 26.05 -6.81
N LYS A 97 7.68 25.06 -5.95
CA LYS A 97 8.55 23.87 -5.87
C LYS A 97 8.51 23.04 -7.16
N LYS A 98 7.33 22.82 -7.76
CA LYS A 98 7.20 21.99 -8.97
C LYS A 98 7.80 22.69 -10.21
N GLN A 99 7.68 24.01 -10.27
CA GLN A 99 8.27 24.82 -11.35
C GLN A 99 9.79 24.88 -11.28
N ARG A 100 10.36 25.09 -10.08
CA ARG A 100 11.82 25.08 -9.87
C ARG A 100 12.45 23.71 -10.16
N TRP A 101 11.74 22.61 -9.92
CA TRP A 101 12.18 21.27 -10.32
C TRP A 101 12.23 21.14 -11.85
N ARG A 102 11.19 21.58 -12.57
CA ARG A 102 11.16 21.56 -14.05
C ARG A 102 12.20 22.47 -14.70
N GLU A 103 12.46 23.63 -14.10
CA GLU A 103 13.46 24.59 -14.58
C GLU A 103 14.87 24.03 -14.40
N ARG A 104 15.14 23.39 -13.25
CA ARG A 104 16.41 22.69 -13.02
C ARG A 104 16.60 21.51 -13.98
N GLU A 105 15.55 20.74 -14.25
CA GLU A 105 15.56 19.62 -15.20
C GLU A 105 15.81 20.10 -16.65
N ARG A 106 15.28 21.29 -17.00
CA ARG A 106 15.52 21.94 -18.29
C ARG A 106 16.97 22.42 -18.42
N GLU A 107 17.50 23.08 -17.39
CA GLU A 107 18.89 23.53 -17.35
C GLU A 107 19.91 22.37 -17.28
N GLU A 108 19.52 21.23 -16.71
CA GLU A 108 20.34 20.00 -16.67
C GLU A 108 20.39 19.36 -18.07
N SER A 109 19.23 19.22 -18.72
CA SER A 109 19.12 18.74 -20.10
C SER A 109 19.82 19.64 -21.14
N GLU A 110 19.98 20.94 -20.86
CA GLU A 110 20.68 21.89 -21.76
C GLU A 110 22.21 21.84 -21.60
N ARG A 111 22.74 21.49 -20.41
CA ARG A 111 24.19 21.33 -20.17
C ARG A 111 24.77 20.03 -20.71
N GLU A 112 23.89 19.09 -21.04
CA GLU A 112 24.18 17.73 -21.42
C GLU A 112 24.35 17.53 -22.95
N GLY A 113 24.09 18.56 -23.76
CA GLY A 113 23.89 18.46 -25.21
C GLY A 113 25.06 17.98 -26.09
N GLU A 114 26.31 17.96 -25.62
CA GLU A 114 27.47 17.73 -26.50
C GLU A 114 28.21 16.39 -26.25
N GLY A 115 27.95 15.71 -25.13
CA GLY A 115 28.50 14.37 -24.80
C GLY A 115 27.45 13.27 -24.59
N GLU A 116 26.18 13.65 -24.38
CA GLU A 116 25.14 12.68 -24.08
C GLU A 116 24.59 11.91 -25.27
N GLY A 117 24.77 12.39 -26.50
CA GLY A 117 24.26 11.69 -27.69
C GLY A 117 24.83 10.27 -27.82
N GLN A 118 26.11 10.09 -27.46
CA GLN A 118 26.76 8.78 -27.41
C GLN A 118 26.28 7.95 -26.22
N VAL A 119 26.24 8.52 -25.02
CA VAL A 119 25.79 7.81 -23.81
C VAL A 119 24.33 7.35 -23.92
N LYS A 120 23.46 8.18 -24.51
CA LYS A 120 22.05 7.84 -24.77
C LYS A 120 21.92 6.74 -25.83
N LYS A 121 22.76 6.75 -26.87
CA LYS A 121 22.82 5.65 -27.86
C LYS A 121 23.28 4.35 -27.24
N GLU A 122 24.37 4.36 -26.48
CA GLU A 122 24.90 3.17 -25.80
C GLU A 122 23.88 2.58 -24.82
N LYS A 123 23.18 3.45 -24.07
CA LYS A 123 22.10 3.02 -23.18
C LYS A 123 20.92 2.43 -23.94
N ALA A 124 20.48 3.07 -25.02
CA ALA A 124 19.41 2.55 -25.87
C ALA A 124 19.79 1.21 -26.52
N GLU A 125 21.05 1.04 -26.92
CA GLU A 125 21.58 -0.19 -27.50
C GLU A 125 21.65 -1.32 -26.45
N ALA A 126 22.07 -1.01 -25.22
CA ALA A 126 22.03 -1.95 -24.11
C ALA A 126 20.59 -2.38 -23.76
N GLU A 127 19.64 -1.43 -23.75
CA GLU A 127 18.23 -1.72 -23.53
C GLU A 127 17.65 -2.59 -24.66
N TRP A 128 18.02 -2.32 -25.91
CA TRP A 128 17.62 -3.14 -27.05
C TRP A 128 18.22 -4.54 -27.02
N HIS A 129 19.46 -4.68 -26.57
CA HIS A 129 20.10 -5.98 -26.40
C HIS A 129 19.38 -6.82 -25.32
N GLU A 130 18.97 -6.20 -24.20
CA GLU A 130 18.14 -6.85 -23.17
C GLU A 130 16.82 -7.34 -23.78
N VAL A 131 16.11 -6.49 -24.55
CA VAL A 131 14.81 -6.84 -25.16
C VAL A 131 14.94 -7.93 -26.22
N ARG A 132 15.98 -7.88 -27.07
CA ARG A 132 16.21 -8.87 -28.13
C ARG A 132 16.32 -10.29 -27.57
N SER A 133 16.92 -10.45 -26.39
CA SER A 133 17.03 -11.77 -25.73
C SER A 133 15.68 -12.41 -25.39
N PHE A 134 14.60 -11.61 -25.25
CA PHE A 134 13.24 -12.10 -25.01
C PHE A 134 12.44 -12.36 -26.29
N MET A 135 12.90 -11.84 -27.43
CA MET A 135 12.26 -12.09 -28.73
C MET A 135 12.67 -13.43 -29.33
N GLU A 136 13.84 -13.94 -29.00
CA GLU A 136 14.33 -15.21 -29.51
C GLU A 136 13.52 -16.37 -28.93
N PRO A 137 13.06 -17.31 -29.78
CA PRO A 137 12.35 -18.49 -29.31
C PRO A 137 13.21 -19.24 -28.29
N ASN A 138 12.58 -19.62 -27.16
CA ASN A 138 13.28 -20.41 -26.14
C ASN A 138 13.89 -21.66 -26.83
N PRO A 139 15.21 -21.90 -26.71
CA PRO A 139 15.85 -23.05 -27.35
C PRO A 139 15.23 -24.39 -26.97
N GLN A 140 14.55 -24.47 -25.81
CA GLN A 140 13.82 -25.65 -25.35
C GLN A 140 12.50 -25.91 -26.09
N LEU A 141 11.95 -24.89 -26.77
CA LEU A 141 10.69 -24.98 -27.53
C LEU A 141 10.91 -25.12 -29.04
N LYS A 142 12.16 -25.32 -29.48
CA LYS A 142 12.48 -25.57 -30.89
C LYS A 142 11.81 -26.87 -31.33
N GLY A 143 10.92 -26.79 -32.34
CA GLY A 143 10.21 -27.94 -32.91
C GLY A 143 8.76 -28.08 -32.50
N VAL A 144 8.25 -27.23 -31.60
CA VAL A 144 6.80 -27.11 -31.38
C VAL A 144 6.24 -26.21 -32.47
N ASP A 145 5.45 -26.77 -33.37
CA ASP A 145 4.68 -25.99 -34.36
C ASP A 145 3.60 -25.20 -33.62
N PRO A 146 3.70 -23.86 -33.54
CA PRO A 146 2.72 -23.07 -32.81
C PRO A 146 1.40 -22.91 -33.57
N GLY A 147 1.32 -23.33 -34.84
CA GLY A 147 0.35 -22.73 -35.78
C GLY A 147 -0.64 -23.68 -36.45
N LYS A 148 -0.43 -25.01 -36.45
CA LYS A 148 -1.28 -25.92 -37.27
C LYS A 148 -2.78 -25.90 -36.96
N TYR A 149 -3.16 -25.53 -35.73
CA TYR A 149 -4.56 -25.46 -35.30
C TYR A 149 -5.00 -24.05 -34.89
N ALA A 150 -4.15 -23.04 -35.09
CA ALA A 150 -4.55 -21.66 -34.86
C ALA A 150 -5.58 -21.25 -35.92
N GLN A 151 -6.60 -20.49 -35.52
CA GLN A 151 -7.49 -19.87 -36.49
C GLN A 151 -6.68 -18.90 -37.34
N LYS A 152 -6.88 -18.96 -38.66
CA LYS A 152 -6.22 -18.05 -39.58
C LYS A 152 -6.61 -16.61 -39.24
N SER A 153 -5.64 -15.71 -39.32
CA SER A 153 -5.90 -14.27 -39.24
C SER A 153 -6.57 -13.81 -40.54
N HIS A 154 -7.42 -12.78 -40.48
CA HIS A 154 -8.05 -12.18 -41.68
C HIS A 154 -7.04 -11.85 -42.79
N LEU A 155 -5.87 -11.31 -42.43
CA LEU A 155 -4.79 -11.01 -43.38
C LEU A 155 -4.23 -12.28 -44.07
N GLU A 156 -4.23 -13.41 -43.36
CA GLU A 156 -3.78 -14.69 -43.92
C GLU A 156 -4.86 -15.30 -44.84
N GLU A 157 -6.14 -15.05 -44.56
CA GLU A 157 -7.26 -15.41 -45.43
C GLU A 157 -7.20 -14.60 -46.74
N GLU A 158 -7.08 -13.27 -46.64
CA GLU A 158 -6.93 -12.37 -47.79
C GLU A 158 -5.69 -12.72 -48.64
N MET A 159 -4.56 -13.05 -47.99
CA MET A 159 -3.37 -13.53 -48.71
C MET A 159 -3.66 -14.83 -49.49
N GLY A 160 -4.45 -15.75 -48.92
CA GLY A 160 -4.92 -16.95 -49.62
C GLY A 160 -5.79 -16.63 -50.82
N GLU A 161 -6.72 -15.69 -50.68
CA GLU A 161 -7.58 -15.23 -51.78
C GLU A 161 -6.79 -14.57 -52.92
N CYS A 162 -5.76 -13.76 -52.62
CA CYS A 162 -4.87 -13.18 -53.64
C CYS A 162 -4.10 -14.28 -54.41
N ILE A 163 -3.66 -15.33 -53.73
CA ILE A 163 -2.99 -16.48 -54.35
C ILE A 163 -3.94 -17.25 -55.26
N GLU A 164 -5.19 -17.48 -54.83
CA GLU A 164 -6.22 -18.15 -55.63
C GLU A 164 -6.60 -17.34 -56.88
N ARG A 165 -6.62 -16.01 -56.78
CA ARG A 165 -6.85 -15.08 -57.90
C ARG A 165 -5.65 -14.92 -58.84
N GLY A 166 -4.45 -15.34 -58.41
CA GLY A 166 -3.21 -15.21 -59.18
C GLY A 166 -2.54 -13.82 -59.09
N GLU A 167 -2.93 -13.00 -58.13
CA GLU A 167 -2.39 -11.66 -57.87
C GLU A 167 -1.17 -11.76 -56.93
N PHE A 168 -0.05 -12.23 -57.46
CA PHE A 168 1.15 -12.51 -56.64
C PHE A 168 1.78 -11.27 -56.00
N GLU A 169 1.67 -10.11 -56.65
CA GLU A 169 2.25 -8.87 -56.14
C GLU A 169 1.53 -8.40 -54.88
N GLU A 170 0.20 -8.48 -54.86
CA GLU A 170 -0.61 -8.19 -53.67
C GLU A 170 -0.35 -9.21 -52.55
N ALA A 171 -0.19 -10.49 -52.89
CA ALA A 171 0.14 -11.52 -51.90
C ALA A 171 1.48 -11.25 -51.19
N VAL A 172 2.49 -10.73 -51.91
CA VAL A 172 3.78 -10.33 -51.33
C VAL A 172 3.61 -9.15 -50.36
N GLU A 173 2.84 -8.14 -50.73
CA GLU A 173 2.55 -7.00 -49.86
C GLU A 173 1.82 -7.44 -48.57
N MET A 174 0.86 -8.35 -48.69
CA MET A 174 0.14 -8.92 -47.55
C MET A 174 1.08 -9.72 -46.64
N SER A 175 2.01 -10.50 -47.20
CA SER A 175 3.03 -11.21 -46.42
C SER A 175 3.94 -10.25 -45.64
N GLU A 176 4.34 -9.13 -46.23
CA GLU A 176 5.16 -8.12 -45.55
C GLU A 176 4.40 -7.47 -44.38
N LYS A 177 3.11 -7.14 -44.58
CA LYS A 177 2.24 -6.62 -43.52
C LYS A 177 2.08 -7.60 -42.36
N ILE A 178 1.89 -8.88 -42.64
CA ILE A 178 1.82 -9.94 -41.61
C ILE A 178 3.15 -9.99 -40.84
N ALA A 179 4.28 -10.04 -41.54
CA ALA A 179 5.60 -10.10 -40.92
C ALA A 179 5.88 -8.87 -40.02
N GLN A 180 5.53 -7.66 -40.47
CA GLN A 180 5.69 -6.44 -39.68
C GLN A 180 4.81 -6.43 -38.43
N ARG A 181 3.55 -6.88 -38.54
CA ARG A 181 2.62 -6.98 -37.41
C ARG A 181 3.12 -7.99 -36.39
N GLU A 182 3.52 -9.18 -36.82
CA GLU A 182 4.08 -10.19 -35.93
C GLU A 182 5.36 -9.73 -35.24
N PHE A 183 6.24 -9.05 -35.98
CA PHE A 183 7.45 -8.47 -35.42
C PHE A 183 7.13 -7.44 -34.35
N SER A 184 6.20 -6.53 -34.61
CA SER A 184 5.75 -5.51 -33.66
C SER A 184 5.14 -6.13 -32.41
N SER A 185 4.34 -7.19 -32.57
CA SER A 185 3.78 -7.97 -31.46
C SER A 185 4.89 -8.62 -30.62
N LYS A 186 5.87 -9.27 -31.25
CA LYS A 186 7.04 -9.86 -30.57
C LYS A 186 7.82 -8.82 -29.77
N VAL A 187 8.02 -7.62 -30.33
CA VAL A 187 8.67 -6.50 -29.62
C VAL A 187 7.86 -6.09 -28.39
N ALA A 188 6.54 -5.90 -28.52
CA ALA A 188 5.68 -5.51 -27.41
C ALA A 188 5.70 -6.55 -26.27
N THR A 189 5.54 -7.83 -26.61
CA THR A 189 5.60 -8.94 -25.63
C THR A 189 6.97 -9.02 -24.96
N ALA A 190 8.07 -8.75 -25.68
CA ALA A 190 9.42 -8.74 -25.10
C ALA A 190 9.59 -7.63 -24.05
N PHE A 191 9.05 -6.44 -24.30
CA PHE A 191 9.01 -5.35 -23.30
C PHE A 191 8.19 -5.72 -22.07
N GLU A 192 7.00 -6.31 -22.27
CA GLU A 192 6.15 -6.78 -21.16
C GLU A 192 6.86 -7.83 -20.30
N CYS A 193 7.56 -8.77 -20.93
CA CYS A 193 8.34 -9.82 -20.26
C CYS A 193 9.47 -9.22 -19.41
N ARG A 194 10.24 -8.29 -19.98
CA ARG A 194 11.30 -7.55 -19.27
C ARG A 194 10.75 -6.84 -18.04
N ASP A 195 9.66 -6.11 -18.20
CA ASP A 195 9.05 -5.32 -17.14
C ASP A 195 8.40 -6.21 -16.06
N TYR A 196 7.85 -7.36 -16.45
CA TYR A 196 7.38 -8.38 -15.52
C TYR A 196 8.53 -8.93 -14.67
N ILE A 197 9.68 -9.28 -15.26
CA ILE A 197 10.85 -9.78 -14.53
C ILE A 197 11.36 -8.73 -13.53
N LYS A 198 11.44 -7.46 -13.95
CA LYS A 198 11.84 -6.35 -13.07
C LYS A 198 10.87 -6.20 -11.89
N ARG A 199 9.56 -6.19 -12.15
CA ARG A 199 8.52 -6.14 -11.11
C ARG A 199 8.58 -7.33 -10.16
N LYS A 200 8.74 -8.55 -10.70
CA LYS A 200 8.83 -9.79 -9.93
C LYS A 200 10.03 -9.80 -8.98
N LYS A 201 11.20 -9.35 -9.44
CA LYS A 201 12.41 -9.22 -8.58
C LYS A 201 12.15 -8.28 -7.39
N ILE A 202 11.50 -7.14 -7.63
CA ILE A 202 11.16 -6.17 -6.57
C ILE A 202 10.17 -6.77 -5.58
N ASP A 203 9.12 -7.44 -6.07
CA ASP A 203 8.12 -8.07 -5.22
C ASP A 203 8.70 -9.23 -4.40
N ASP A 204 9.58 -10.04 -4.99
CA ASP A 204 10.28 -11.12 -4.30
C ASP A 204 11.21 -10.58 -3.19
N GLU A 205 11.93 -9.50 -3.44
CA GLU A 205 12.74 -8.82 -2.43
C GLU A 205 11.86 -8.24 -1.31
N ARG A 206 10.72 -7.63 -1.67
CA ARG A 206 9.74 -7.14 -0.69
C ARG A 206 9.18 -8.28 0.17
N LYS A 207 8.88 -9.43 -0.43
CA LYS A 207 8.45 -10.63 0.27
C LYS A 207 9.55 -11.15 1.18
N ARG A 208 10.81 -11.21 0.73
CA ARG A 208 11.96 -11.62 1.55
C ARG A 208 12.13 -10.75 2.79
N ARG A 209 12.01 -9.43 2.66
CA ARG A 209 12.07 -8.48 3.79
C ARG A 209 10.91 -8.61 4.77
N ARG A 210 9.74 -9.02 4.28
CA ARG A 210 8.53 -9.20 5.10
C ARG A 210 8.44 -10.56 5.77
N LYS A 211 9.19 -11.56 5.29
CA LYS A 211 9.19 -12.89 5.91
C LYS A 211 9.80 -12.76 7.31
N PRO A 212 9.03 -13.07 8.39
CA PRO A 212 9.63 -13.14 9.70
C PRO A 212 10.73 -14.21 9.69
N PRO A 213 11.79 -14.04 10.50
CA PRO A 213 12.80 -15.09 10.64
C PRO A 213 12.10 -16.40 10.99
N LYS A 214 12.49 -17.51 10.34
CA LYS A 214 11.99 -18.83 10.70
C LYS A 214 12.34 -19.05 12.16
N LEU A 215 11.33 -19.04 13.03
CA LEU A 215 11.47 -19.41 14.43
C LEU A 215 11.91 -20.86 14.47
N ASP A 216 13.06 -21.10 15.10
CA ASP A 216 13.54 -22.45 15.34
C ASP A 216 12.63 -23.10 16.39
N TRP A 217 11.86 -24.09 15.97
CA TRP A 217 10.88 -24.82 16.78
C TRP A 217 11.51 -25.50 18.01
N ARG A 218 12.85 -25.62 18.04
CA ARG A 218 13.61 -26.01 19.24
C ARG A 218 13.41 -25.08 20.45
N TYR A 219 12.90 -23.86 20.27
CA TYR A 219 12.64 -22.93 21.39
C TYR A 219 11.49 -23.36 22.31
N TYR A 220 10.54 -24.16 21.81
CA TYR A 220 9.32 -24.52 22.56
C TYR A 220 9.40 -25.85 23.32
N HIS A 221 10.29 -26.78 22.93
CA HIS A 221 10.37 -28.10 23.56
C HIS A 221 11.43 -28.22 24.67
N GLY A 222 12.25 -27.18 24.91
CA GLY A 222 13.43 -27.28 25.79
C GLY A 222 13.38 -26.49 27.09
N ARG A 223 12.33 -25.70 27.37
CA ARG A 223 12.20 -25.01 28.67
C ARG A 223 10.91 -25.45 29.37
N PRO A 224 10.98 -26.09 30.56
CA PRO A 224 9.80 -26.21 31.40
C PRO A 224 9.34 -24.80 31.77
N CYS A 225 8.08 -24.51 31.49
CA CYS A 225 7.40 -23.27 31.82
C CYS A 225 7.43 -23.03 33.34
N ARG A 226 8.52 -22.47 33.87
CA ARG A 226 8.53 -21.91 35.23
C ARG A 226 7.76 -20.60 35.18
N ASN A 227 6.53 -20.64 35.69
CA ASN A 227 5.61 -19.52 35.88
C ASN A 227 4.77 -19.14 34.65
N VAL A 228 3.90 -20.05 34.22
CA VAL A 228 2.63 -19.64 33.62
C VAL A 228 1.58 -19.70 34.74
N SER A 229 1.32 -18.54 35.33
CA SER A 229 0.17 -18.36 36.22
C SER A 229 -1.11 -18.71 35.46
N GLN A 230 -2.08 -19.29 36.19
CA GLN A 230 -3.37 -19.89 35.77
C GLN A 230 -4.22 -19.15 34.71
N ILE A 231 -3.83 -17.95 34.26
CA ILE A 231 -4.61 -17.10 33.35
C ILE A 231 -4.47 -17.51 31.88
N GLU A 232 -3.39 -18.19 31.47
CA GLU A 232 -3.21 -18.57 30.05
C GLU A 232 -3.83 -19.93 29.66
N HIS A 233 -4.11 -20.80 30.63
CA HIS A 233 -4.82 -22.07 30.36
C HIS A 233 -6.26 -21.83 29.85
N ILE A 234 -6.92 -20.77 30.33
CA ILE A 234 -8.28 -20.39 29.91
C ILE A 234 -8.28 -19.89 28.46
N LYS A 235 -7.21 -19.23 28.00
CA LYS A 235 -7.09 -18.78 26.61
C LYS A 235 -6.84 -19.93 25.63
N CYS A 236 -6.10 -20.97 26.02
CA CYS A 236 -5.94 -22.17 25.19
C CYS A 236 -7.26 -22.95 25.06
N MET A 237 -8.07 -23.07 26.12
CA MET A 237 -9.38 -23.71 26.01
C MET A 237 -10.39 -22.91 25.18
N LEU A 238 -10.37 -21.57 25.25
CA LEU A 238 -11.26 -20.72 24.45
C LEU A 238 -10.92 -20.72 22.95
N CYS A 239 -9.65 -20.92 22.57
CA CYS A 239 -9.28 -21.08 21.16
C CYS A 239 -9.82 -22.36 20.52
N ILE A 240 -10.05 -23.42 21.29
CA ILE A 240 -10.65 -24.67 20.78
C ILE A 240 -12.16 -24.47 20.52
N TYR A 241 -12.84 -23.64 21.33
CA TYR A 241 -14.29 -23.42 21.19
C TYR A 241 -14.68 -22.39 20.12
N VAL A 242 -13.81 -21.41 19.81
CA VAL A 242 -14.14 -20.34 18.84
C VAL A 242 -13.84 -20.74 17.40
N TRP A 243 -13.11 -21.84 17.16
CA TRP A 243 -12.78 -22.31 15.81
C TRP A 243 -13.66 -23.48 15.34
N TRP A 244 -14.90 -23.59 15.83
CA TRP A 244 -15.89 -24.47 15.22
C TRP A 244 -17.37 -24.03 15.40
N PRO A 245 -17.81 -22.87 14.84
CA PRO A 245 -19.24 -22.51 14.92
C PRO A 245 -20.11 -23.04 13.77
N ASP A 246 -19.54 -23.45 12.62
CA ASP A 246 -20.32 -23.61 11.38
C ASP A 246 -20.54 -25.06 10.89
N ALA A 247 -20.59 -26.05 11.79
CA ALA A 247 -20.84 -27.45 11.42
C ALA A 247 -22.14 -28.04 11.96
N VAL A 248 -23.15 -27.21 12.24
CA VAL A 248 -24.48 -27.71 12.62
C VAL A 248 -25.55 -26.99 11.81
N HIS A 249 -25.64 -27.29 10.51
CA HIS A 249 -26.87 -27.23 9.71
C HIS A 249 -26.59 -27.80 8.30
N SER A 250 -26.08 -29.03 8.22
CA SER A 250 -26.17 -29.81 6.98
C SER A 250 -26.38 -31.27 7.32
N SER A 251 -27.63 -31.67 7.11
CA SER A 251 -28.14 -32.99 7.38
C SER A 251 -27.52 -34.01 6.41
N TYR A 252 -27.16 -35.17 6.97
CA TYR A 252 -26.95 -36.47 6.32
C TYR A 252 -25.54 -36.85 5.81
N SER A 253 -25.04 -37.92 6.44
CA SER A 253 -24.01 -38.87 6.00
C SER A 253 -22.54 -38.41 6.02
N LEU A 254 -21.97 -38.33 7.22
CA LEU A 254 -20.53 -38.54 7.39
C LEU A 254 -20.27 -39.60 8.46
N SER A 255 -19.37 -40.49 8.10
CA SER A 255 -19.05 -41.79 8.66
C SER A 255 -18.61 -41.77 10.14
N LEU A 256 -19.02 -42.81 10.86
CA LEU A 256 -18.61 -43.24 12.21
C LEU A 256 -17.08 -43.32 12.47
N SER A 257 -16.22 -43.04 11.48
CA SER A 257 -14.76 -43.11 11.59
C SER A 257 -14.11 -41.90 12.28
N LEU A 258 -14.75 -40.71 12.26
CA LEU A 258 -14.17 -39.50 12.87
C LEU A 258 -14.38 -39.40 14.39
N LEU A 259 -15.44 -40.03 14.92
CA LEU A 259 -15.67 -40.12 16.37
C LEU A 259 -14.70 -41.08 17.07
N SER A 260 -14.17 -42.08 16.36
CA SER A 260 -13.19 -43.02 16.92
C SER A 260 -11.82 -42.39 17.18
N HIS A 261 -11.38 -41.42 16.36
CA HIS A 261 -10.08 -40.78 16.57
C HIS A 261 -10.09 -39.77 17.72
N CYS A 262 -11.21 -39.08 17.95
CA CYS A 262 -11.33 -38.18 19.11
C CYS A 262 -11.37 -38.93 20.45
N ALA A 263 -11.98 -40.12 20.50
CA ALA A 263 -11.98 -40.95 21.71
C ALA A 263 -10.57 -41.48 22.06
N PHE A 264 -9.73 -41.77 21.06
CA PHE A 264 -8.38 -42.29 21.29
C PHE A 264 -7.44 -41.22 21.88
N CYS A 265 -7.53 -39.97 21.43
CA CYS A 265 -6.73 -38.88 22.00
C CYS A 265 -7.11 -38.54 23.44
N PHE A 266 -8.39 -38.69 23.82
CA PHE A 266 -8.83 -38.44 25.20
C PHE A 266 -8.38 -39.54 26.18
N SER A 267 -8.29 -40.79 25.72
CA SER A 267 -7.83 -41.94 26.53
C SER A 267 -6.33 -41.88 26.84
N VAL A 268 -5.49 -41.39 25.92
CA VAL A 268 -4.05 -41.29 26.13
C VAL A 268 -3.73 -40.18 27.16
N CYS A 269 -4.42 -39.04 27.09
CA CYS A 269 -4.21 -37.96 28.07
C CYS A 269 -4.67 -38.30 29.50
N LEU A 270 -5.70 -39.14 29.68
CA LEU A 270 -6.12 -39.55 31.03
C LEU A 270 -5.17 -40.59 31.66
N SER A 271 -4.50 -41.40 30.84
CA SER A 271 -3.57 -42.44 31.33
C SER A 271 -2.26 -41.84 31.87
N ASP A 272 -1.80 -40.74 31.27
CA ASP A 272 -0.61 -40.01 31.75
C ASP A 272 -0.86 -39.22 33.04
N LEU A 273 -2.12 -38.83 33.32
CA LEU A 273 -2.46 -38.17 34.59
C LEU A 273 -2.55 -39.14 35.78
N ALA A 274 -2.78 -40.43 35.53
CA ALA A 274 -2.88 -41.45 36.57
C ALA A 274 -1.53 -42.09 36.95
N SER A 275 -0.49 -41.87 36.14
CA SER A 275 0.83 -42.48 36.32
C SER A 275 1.86 -41.58 37.02
N GLY A 276 1.44 -40.36 37.39
CA GLY A 276 2.26 -39.40 38.13
C GLY A 276 2.00 -39.45 39.64
N SER A 277 2.43 -40.53 40.30
CA SER A 277 2.66 -40.58 41.74
C SER A 277 4.09 -41.00 42.03
#